data_AF-A0A4W4H3T5-F1
#
_entry.id   AF-A0A4W4H3T5-F1
#
_cell.length_a   1.000
_cell.length_b   1.000
_cell.length_c   1.000
_cell.angle_alpha   90.00
_cell.angle_beta   90.00
_cell.angle_gamma   90.00
#
_symmetry.space_group_name_H-M   'P 1'
#
loop_
_entity.id
_entity.type
_entity.pdbx_description
1 polymer ?
#
loop_
_entity_poly.entity_id
_entity_poly.type
_entity_poly.pdbx_seq_one_letter_code
_entity_poly.pdbx_strand_id
1 'polypeptide(L)'
;MAIFSVYVVNKAGGLIYQCDNYVPRTEVEKTFSFPLDVVLKLHDEKVVVSFGQRDGIRVGHAVLAINGVDVSGRCTAEGKDILEYLQEPSHYPLAIRFGRARLTSNEKLMLASMFHSCELFDQNLKSALEVAEKAGTFGPGS
;
A
#
# COMPACT_ATOMS: atom_id res chain seq x y z
N MET A 1 -15.32 -14.65 10.23
CA MET A 1 -14.05 -14.26 9.58
C MET A 1 -14.27 -14.22 8.08
N ALA A 2 -13.77 -13.19 7.40
CA ALA A 2 -13.84 -13.09 5.94
C ALA A 2 -12.47 -13.37 5.33
N ILE A 3 -12.44 -14.05 4.18
CA ILE A 3 -11.22 -14.23 3.39
C ILE A 3 -11.07 -13.01 2.48
N PHE A 4 -10.00 -12.23 2.65
CA PHE A 4 -9.73 -11.05 1.84
C PHE A 4 -9.11 -11.42 0.50
N SER A 5 -8.08 -12.25 0.52
CA SER A 5 -7.31 -12.64 -0.66
C SER A 5 -6.54 -13.95 -0.42
N VAL A 6 -6.27 -14.66 -1.51
CA VAL A 6 -5.51 -15.92 -1.55
C VAL A 6 -4.35 -15.74 -2.51
N TYR A 7 -3.15 -16.07 -2.05
CA TYR A 7 -1.91 -16.04 -2.84
C TYR A 7 -1.29 -17.44 -2.83
N VAL A 8 -0.94 -17.95 -4.00
CA VAL A 8 -0.17 -19.19 -4.14
C VAL A 8 1.20 -18.81 -4.69
N VAL A 9 2.23 -19.05 -3.88
CA VAL A 9 3.62 -18.71 -4.18
C VAL A 9 4.41 -19.99 -4.39
N ASN A 10 5.22 -20.04 -5.43
CA ASN A 10 6.08 -21.20 -5.71
C ASN A 10 7.30 -21.22 -4.78
N LYS A 11 8.07 -22.31 -4.84
CA LYS A 11 9.26 -22.49 -4.00
C LYS A 11 10.36 -21.45 -4.24
N ALA A 12 10.38 -20.78 -5.39
CA ALA A 12 11.34 -19.72 -5.72
C ALA A 12 10.83 -18.31 -5.33
N GLY A 13 9.69 -18.21 -4.64
CA GLY A 13 9.08 -16.93 -4.25
C GLY A 13 8.22 -16.27 -5.34
N GLY A 14 8.04 -16.91 -6.49
CA GLY A 14 7.21 -16.40 -7.58
C GLY A 14 5.71 -16.66 -7.33
N LEU A 15 4.89 -15.62 -7.48
CA LEU A 15 3.43 -15.72 -7.39
C LEU A 15 2.87 -16.43 -8.63
N ILE A 16 2.17 -17.55 -8.43
CA ILE A 16 1.60 -18.38 -9.52
C ILE A 16 0.08 -18.30 -9.60
N TYR A 17 -0.58 -17.94 -8.50
CA TYR A 17 -2.02 -17.70 -8.49
C TYR A 17 -2.37 -16.66 -7.45
N GLN A 18 -3.32 -15.80 -7.78
CA GLN A 18 -3.82 -14.76 -6.89
C GLN A 18 -5.31 -14.56 -7.11
N CYS A 19 -6.07 -14.48 -6.01
CA CYS A 19 -7.49 -14.18 -6.02
C CYS A 19 -7.83 -13.22 -4.89
N ASP A 20 -8.54 -12.13 -5.21
CA ASP A 20 -9.06 -11.18 -4.22
C ASP A 20 -10.57 -11.43 -4.08
N ASN A 21 -11.04 -11.83 -2.90
CA ASN A 21 -12.45 -12.13 -2.62
C ASN A 21 -13.19 -10.95 -2.01
N TYR A 22 -12.49 -10.11 -1.23
CA TYR A 22 -13.12 -9.00 -0.52
C TYR A 22 -12.11 -7.87 -0.35
N VAL A 23 -12.39 -6.74 -1.00
CA VAL A 23 -11.71 -5.47 -0.69
C VAL A 23 -12.77 -4.58 -0.04
N PRO A 24 -12.83 -4.50 1.30
CA PRO A 24 -13.69 -3.51 1.94
C PRO A 24 -13.18 -2.13 1.51
N ARG A 25 -13.95 -1.50 0.64
CA ARG A 25 -13.69 -0.16 0.13
C ARG A 25 -14.21 0.83 1.16
N THR A 26 -13.39 1.19 2.13
CA THR A 26 -13.62 2.45 2.85
C THR A 26 -13.22 3.56 1.90
N GLU A 27 -14.15 3.92 1.02
CA GLU A 27 -14.06 5.07 0.13
C GLU A 27 -14.81 6.23 0.76
N VAL A 28 -14.20 7.40 0.73
CA VAL A 28 -14.77 8.63 1.26
C VAL A 28 -14.67 9.69 0.18
N GLU A 29 -15.81 10.20 -0.26
CA GLU A 29 -15.88 11.32 -1.19
C GLU A 29 -16.25 12.58 -0.43
N LYS A 30 -15.46 13.64 -0.63
CA LYS A 30 -15.69 14.94 0.02
C LYS A 30 -15.37 16.07 -0.95
N THR A 31 -16.14 17.14 -0.85
CA THR A 31 -15.89 18.38 -1.59
C THR A 31 -14.93 19.28 -0.81
N PHE A 32 -13.89 19.76 -1.48
CA PHE A 32 -12.88 20.64 -0.94
C PHE A 32 -12.97 22.02 -1.58
N SER A 33 -12.49 23.02 -0.84
CA SER A 33 -12.23 24.38 -1.31
C SER A 33 -10.72 24.62 -1.32
N PHE A 34 -10.28 25.68 -1.99
CA PHE A 34 -8.87 26.07 -1.98
C PHE A 34 -8.53 26.88 -0.70
N PRO A 35 -7.38 26.64 -0.04
CA PRO A 35 -6.43 25.57 -0.28
C PRO A 35 -6.91 24.23 0.32
N LEU A 36 -6.36 23.13 -0.19
CA LEU A 36 -6.64 21.79 0.34
C LEU A 36 -6.22 21.69 1.82
N ASP A 37 -7.11 21.18 2.68
CA ASP A 37 -6.88 21.00 4.12
C ASP A 37 -6.15 19.68 4.46
N VAL A 38 -5.98 18.80 3.47
CA VAL A 38 -5.20 17.57 3.55
C VAL A 38 -3.89 17.71 2.78
N VAL A 39 -2.81 17.12 3.30
CA VAL A 39 -1.51 17.14 2.62
C VAL A 39 -1.37 15.87 1.80
N LEU A 40 -1.08 16.02 0.52
CA LEU A 40 -0.88 14.93 -0.42
C LEU A 40 0.60 14.83 -0.83
N LYS A 41 1.04 13.62 -1.16
CA LYS A 41 2.37 13.36 -1.73
C LYS A 41 2.30 12.28 -2.81
N LEU A 42 3.28 12.27 -3.69
CA LEU A 42 3.48 11.16 -4.62
C LEU A 42 4.18 9.99 -3.89
N HIS A 43 3.65 8.78 -4.08
CA HIS A 43 4.25 7.54 -3.58
C HIS A 43 3.89 6.38 -4.52
N ASP A 44 4.89 5.67 -5.05
CA ASP A 44 4.72 4.56 -6.00
C ASP A 44 3.73 4.89 -7.14
N GLU A 45 3.94 6.03 -7.80
CA GLU A 45 3.08 6.55 -8.89
C GLU A 45 1.61 6.79 -8.50
N LYS A 46 1.29 6.91 -7.20
CA LYS A 46 -0.05 7.24 -6.68
C LYS A 46 0.03 8.49 -5.82
N VAL A 47 -1.00 9.34 -5.88
CA VAL A 47 -1.12 10.49 -4.98
C VAL A 47 -1.83 10.05 -3.70
N VAL A 48 -1.10 10.12 -2.57
CA VAL A 48 -1.54 9.62 -1.27
C VAL A 48 -1.56 10.70 -0.21
N VAL A 49 -2.46 10.55 0.76
CA VAL A 49 -2.56 11.42 1.94
C VAL A 49 -1.36 11.17 2.84
N SER A 50 -0.59 12.21 3.10
CA SER A 50 0.56 12.21 4.02
C SER A 50 0.23 12.81 5.39
N PHE A 51 -0.73 13.75 5.45
CA PHE A 51 -1.17 14.40 6.69
C PHE A 51 -2.61 14.94 6.56
N GLY A 52 -3.26 15.24 7.70
CA GLY A 52 -4.60 15.87 7.72
C GLY A 52 -5.76 14.86 7.79
N GLN A 53 -5.59 13.72 8.47
CA GLN A 53 -6.66 12.73 8.63
C GLN A 53 -7.90 13.35 9.30
N ARG A 54 -9.02 13.32 8.58
CA ARG A 54 -10.32 13.86 9.02
C ARG A 54 -11.45 13.24 8.20
N ASP A 55 -12.67 13.21 8.76
CA ASP A 55 -13.90 12.87 8.04
C ASP A 55 -13.85 11.49 7.34
N GLY A 56 -13.09 10.54 7.89
CA GLY A 56 -12.91 9.20 7.33
C GLY A 56 -11.74 9.05 6.35
N ILE A 57 -11.10 10.15 5.95
CA ILE A 57 -9.87 10.16 5.15
C ILE A 57 -8.70 9.84 6.07
N ARG A 58 -7.90 8.82 5.74
CA ARG A 58 -6.77 8.36 6.56
C ARG A 58 -5.45 8.59 5.84
N VAL A 59 -4.38 8.74 6.62
CA VAL A 59 -3.00 8.72 6.07
C VAL A 59 -2.78 7.40 5.32
N GLY A 60 -2.21 7.49 4.13
CA GLY A 60 -2.03 6.36 3.21
C GLY A 60 -3.23 6.05 2.31
N HIS A 61 -4.38 6.71 2.48
CA HIS A 61 -5.41 6.70 1.43
C HIS A 61 -4.86 7.38 0.18
N ALA A 62 -5.20 6.83 -0.99
CA ALA A 62 -4.90 7.41 -2.28
C ALA A 62 -6.11 8.20 -2.81
N VAL A 63 -5.83 9.17 -3.68
CA VAL A 63 -6.85 9.77 -4.55
C VAL A 63 -7.29 8.71 -5.57
N LEU A 64 -8.59 8.44 -5.61
CA LEU A 64 -9.20 7.45 -6.50
C LEU A 64 -9.99 8.12 -7.63
N ALA A 65 -10.63 9.25 -7.35
CA ALA A 65 -11.38 10.02 -8.32
C ALA A 65 -11.40 11.51 -7.96
N ILE A 66 -11.55 12.35 -8.98
CA ILE A 66 -11.77 13.79 -8.85
C ILE A 66 -13.00 14.16 -9.69
N ASN A 67 -13.97 14.85 -9.08
CA ASN A 67 -15.26 15.21 -9.65
C ASN A 67 -16.02 14.02 -10.25
N GLY A 68 -15.97 12.87 -9.56
CA GLY A 68 -16.59 11.63 -10.00
C GLY A 68 -15.83 10.88 -11.11
N VAL A 69 -14.74 11.44 -11.64
CA VAL A 69 -13.92 10.81 -12.68
C VAL A 69 -12.71 10.11 -12.04
N ASP A 70 -12.57 8.82 -12.30
CA ASP A 70 -11.46 8.02 -11.77
C ASP A 70 -10.11 8.55 -12.27
N VAL A 71 -9.11 8.53 -11.38
CA VAL A 71 -7.73 8.91 -11.71
C VAL A 71 -6.88 7.70 -12.06
N SER A 72 -5.83 7.91 -12.85
CA SER A 72 -4.88 6.87 -13.23
C SER A 72 -3.51 7.16 -12.62
N GLY A 73 -3.23 6.50 -11.49
CA GLY A 73 -1.97 6.71 -10.76
C GLY A 73 -1.84 8.15 -10.27
N ARG A 74 -0.87 8.89 -10.82
CA ARG A 74 -0.60 10.30 -10.50
C ARG A 74 -1.29 11.30 -11.42
N CYS A 75 -1.98 10.81 -12.46
CA CYS A 75 -2.57 11.64 -13.49
C CYS A 75 -4.10 11.64 -13.42
N THR A 76 -4.72 12.77 -13.73
CA THR A 76 -6.16 12.85 -14.00
C THR A 76 -6.52 12.10 -15.29
N ALA A 77 -7.81 11.92 -15.57
CA ALA A 77 -8.25 11.31 -16.84
C ALA A 77 -7.80 12.09 -18.09
N GLU A 78 -7.48 13.38 -17.95
CA GLU A 78 -6.94 14.23 -19.02
C GLU A 78 -5.41 14.11 -19.18
N GLY A 79 -4.75 13.32 -18.33
CA GLY A 79 -3.29 13.15 -18.33
C GLY A 79 -2.51 14.26 -17.62
N LYS A 80 -3.19 15.19 -16.93
CA LYS A 80 -2.53 16.22 -16.10
C LYS A 80 -2.08 15.63 -14.77
N ASP A 81 -0.95 16.09 -14.25
CA ASP A 81 -0.50 15.70 -12.90
C ASP A 81 -1.51 16.20 -11.84
N ILE A 82 -1.90 15.32 -10.93
CA ILE A 82 -2.91 15.62 -9.91
C ILE A 82 -2.41 16.69 -8.94
N LEU A 83 -1.14 16.68 -8.55
CA LEU A 83 -0.62 17.66 -7.59
C LEU A 83 -0.57 19.06 -8.21
N GLU A 84 -0.22 19.17 -9.49
CA GLU A 84 -0.30 20.42 -10.26
C GLU A 84 -1.75 20.89 -10.40
N TYR A 85 -2.66 19.97 -10.76
CA TYR A 85 -4.09 20.27 -10.93
C TYR A 85 -4.73 20.84 -9.65
N LEU A 86 -4.34 20.32 -8.48
CA LEU A 86 -4.86 20.74 -7.18
C LEU A 86 -4.30 22.08 -6.67
N GLN A 87 -3.22 22.59 -7.28
CA GLN A 87 -2.66 23.90 -6.93
C GLN A 87 -3.42 25.06 -7.58
N GLU A 88 -4.21 24.81 -8.61
CA GLU A 88 -4.95 25.86 -9.31
C GLU A 88 -6.26 26.21 -8.58
N PRO A 89 -6.44 27.44 -8.07
CA PRO A 89 -7.66 27.82 -7.35
C PRO A 89 -8.92 27.81 -8.23
N SER A 90 -8.76 27.99 -9.54
CA SER A 90 -9.82 28.02 -10.55
C SER A 90 -10.59 26.70 -10.67
N HIS A 91 -9.97 25.57 -10.29
CA HIS A 91 -10.57 24.25 -10.35
C HIS A 91 -11.52 23.96 -9.18
N TYR A 92 -11.49 24.76 -8.12
CA TYR A 92 -12.32 24.53 -6.94
C TYR A 92 -13.71 25.13 -7.10
N PRO A 93 -14.74 24.51 -6.51
CA PRO A 93 -14.69 23.37 -5.57
C PRO A 93 -14.49 22.00 -6.26
N LEU A 94 -13.71 21.12 -5.61
CA LEU A 94 -13.39 19.78 -6.13
C LEU A 94 -13.96 18.69 -5.24
N ALA A 95 -14.71 17.74 -5.80
CA ALA A 95 -15.10 16.52 -5.11
C ALA A 95 -14.01 15.46 -5.28
N ILE A 96 -13.32 15.09 -4.19
CA ILE A 96 -12.21 14.13 -4.24
C ILE A 96 -12.63 12.87 -3.48
N ARG A 97 -12.48 11.72 -4.15
CA ARG A 97 -12.70 10.40 -3.55
C ARG A 97 -11.38 9.82 -3.09
N PHE A 98 -11.28 9.55 -1.79
CA PHE A 98 -10.13 8.91 -1.16
C PHE A 98 -10.46 7.48 -0.77
N GLY A 99 -9.46 6.60 -0.82
CA GLY A 99 -9.59 5.25 -0.29
C GLY A 99 -8.30 4.46 -0.36
N ARG A 100 -8.35 3.20 0.04
CA ARG A 100 -7.20 2.30 -0.07
C ARG A 100 -6.95 1.95 -1.54
N ALA A 101 -5.77 2.31 -2.06
CA ALA A 101 -5.38 1.96 -3.42
C ALA A 101 -5.34 0.43 -3.62
N ARG A 102 -5.75 0.00 -4.80
CA ARG A 102 -5.57 -1.40 -5.21
C ARG A 102 -4.09 -1.68 -5.45
N LEU A 103 -3.67 -2.87 -5.04
CA LEU A 103 -2.37 -3.41 -5.42
C LEU A 103 -2.43 -3.80 -6.90
N THR A 104 -1.50 -3.27 -7.67
CA THR A 104 -1.21 -3.67 -9.04
C THR A 104 -0.64 -5.09 -9.05
N SER A 105 -0.64 -5.73 -10.22
CA SER A 105 -0.03 -7.04 -10.40
C SER A 105 1.44 -7.04 -9.97
N ASN A 106 2.20 -5.99 -10.32
CA ASN A 106 3.61 -5.88 -9.95
C ASN A 106 3.81 -5.72 -8.44
N GLU A 107 3.00 -4.91 -7.77
CA GLU A 107 3.04 -4.80 -6.30
C GLU A 107 2.72 -6.15 -5.65
N LYS A 108 1.77 -6.93 -6.19
CA LYS A 108 1.45 -8.27 -5.70
C LYS A 108 2.59 -9.27 -5.91
N LEU A 109 3.25 -9.25 -7.08
CA LEU A 109 4.44 -10.06 -7.36
C LEU A 109 5.56 -9.72 -6.37
N MET A 110 5.82 -8.43 -6.16
CA MET A 110 6.84 -7.95 -5.22
C MET A 110 6.54 -8.41 -3.80
N LEU A 111 5.30 -8.24 -3.32
CA LEU A 111 4.89 -8.65 -1.97
C LEU A 111 5.01 -10.16 -1.77
N ALA A 112 4.69 -10.98 -2.78
CA ALA A 112 4.87 -12.43 -2.72
C ALA A 112 6.36 -12.82 -2.57
N SER A 113 7.25 -12.19 -3.34
CA SER A 113 8.70 -12.41 -3.24
C SER A 113 9.28 -11.94 -1.90
N MET A 114 8.80 -10.79 -1.40
CA MET A 114 9.20 -10.28 -0.08
C MET A 114 8.74 -11.22 1.03
N PHE A 115 7.51 -11.75 0.95
CA PHE A 115 7.00 -12.72 1.91
C PHE A 115 7.86 -13.99 1.94
N HIS A 116 8.23 -14.53 0.78
CA HIS A 116 9.15 -15.67 0.69
C HIS A 116 10.51 -15.38 1.34
N SER A 117 11.05 -14.18 1.14
CA SER A 117 12.32 -13.77 1.76
C SER A 117 12.21 -13.69 3.28
N CYS A 118 11.08 -13.20 3.82
CA CYS A 118 10.82 -13.19 5.26
C CYS A 118 10.71 -14.60 5.84
N GLU A 119 10.08 -15.53 5.13
CA GLU A 119 9.99 -16.94 5.55
C GLU A 119 11.37 -17.59 5.65
N LEU A 120 12.22 -17.40 4.64
CA LEU A 120 13.60 -17.89 4.65
C LEU A 120 14.43 -17.26 5.78
N PHE A 121 14.24 -15.96 6.03
CA PHE A 121 14.92 -15.27 7.12
C PHE A 121 14.55 -15.87 8.48
N ASP A 122 13.27 -16.13 8.73
CA ASP A 122 12.79 -16.76 9.97
C ASP A 122 13.38 -18.18 10.15
N GLN A 123 13.41 -18.99 9.08
CA GLN A 123 14.00 -20.33 9.12
C GLN A 123 15.50 -20.30 9.42
N ASN A 124 16.24 -19.39 8.78
CA ASN A 124 17.66 -19.21 9.01
C ASN A 124 17.95 -18.73 10.43
N LEU A 125 17.13 -17.81 10.96
CA LEU A 125 17.29 -17.30 12.32
C LEU A 125 17.05 -18.41 13.36
N LYS A 126 16.01 -19.23 13.17
CA LYS A 126 15.73 -20.39 14.03
C LYS A 126 16.86 -21.41 14.02
N SER A 127 17.35 -21.79 12.85
CA SER A 127 18.47 -22.75 12.75
C SER A 127 19.75 -22.21 13.39
N ALA A 128 20.06 -20.92 13.21
CA ALA A 128 21.22 -20.29 13.84
C ALA A 128 21.11 -20.29 15.37
N LEU A 129 19.92 -20.04 15.92
CA LEU A 129 19.67 -20.09 17.36
C LEU A 129 19.88 -21.51 17.91
N GLU A 130 19.36 -22.54 17.25
CA GLU A 130 19.57 -23.93 17.68
C GLU A 130 21.04 -24.34 17.68
N VAL A 131 21.81 -23.88 16.69
CA VAL A 131 23.26 -24.13 16.63
C VAL A 131 23.97 -23.43 17.79
N ALA A 132 23.61 -22.19 18.08
CA ALA A 132 24.19 -21.42 19.18
C ALA A 132 23.87 -22.08 20.54
N GLU A 133 22.65 -22.58 20.75
CA GLU A 133 22.27 -23.31 21.96
C GLU A 133 23.07 -24.61 22.13
N LYS A 134 23.24 -25.38 21.05
CA LYS A 134 24.03 -26.63 21.07
C LYS A 134 25.53 -26.36 21.29
N ALA A 135 26.06 -25.24 20.83
CA ALA A 135 27.44 -24.84 21.03
C ALA A 135 27.72 -24.32 22.46
N GLY A 136 26.68 -23.97 23.22
CA GLY A 136 26.77 -23.35 24.56
C GLY A 136 27.13 -24.29 25.72
N THR A 137 27.33 -25.60 25.50
CA THR A 137 27.80 -26.52 26.55
C THR A 137 29.32 -26.78 26.45
N PHE A 138 30.12 -25.76 26.72
CA PHE A 138 31.49 -25.94 27.20
C PHE A 138 31.59 -25.15 28.51
N GLY A 139 31.26 -25.82 29.63
CA GLY A 139 31.45 -25.27 30.97
C GLY A 139 32.94 -25.04 31.28
N PRO A 140 33.27 -24.16 32.24
CA PRO A 140 34.64 -23.87 32.60
C PRO A 140 35.21 -25.07 33.35
N GLY A 141 36.01 -25.89 32.68
CA GLY A 141 36.51 -27.13 33.24
C GLY A 141 37.57 -27.78 32.36
N SER A 142 38.69 -27.10 32.18
CA SER A 142 39.98 -27.70 31.83
C SER A 142 41.10 -26.84 32.39
#